data_AF-A0A0U5G335-F1
#
_entry.id   AF-A0A0U5G335-F1
#
_cell.length_a   1.000
_cell.length_b   1.000
_cell.length_c   1.000
_cell.angle_alpha   90.00
_cell.angle_beta   90.00
_cell.angle_gamma   90.00
#
_symmetry.space_group_name_H-M   'P 1'
#
loop_
_entity.id
_entity.type
_entity.pdbx_description
1 polymer ?
#
loop_
_entity_poly.entity_id
_entity_poly.type
_entity_poly.pdbx_seq_one_letter_code
_entity_poly.pdbx_strand_id
1 'polypeptide(L)'
;MVSAYEGAIELLDRIGSSAPIRYELARAHCTVCGNTAAARASLDPILDSTSSDNRYWLTDEDLTFTLGSVVALAMDILVDEFRCTADPVAKAALLDDARGLANRNLAHSVTLLTSDRVDVNVGVALMVRLMGPATEYQHLLQEALTTSFEMIPRNLSSADVSWNLFSLAHIIFLWMDSIEKPES
;
A
#
# COMPACT_ATOMS: atom_id res chain seq x y z
N MET A 1 23.28 6.15 8.63
CA MET A 1 22.38 5.04 8.23
C MET A 1 21.67 5.41 6.94
N VAL A 2 20.88 6.49 6.90
CA VAL A 2 20.29 7.07 5.67
C VAL A 2 21.31 7.29 4.55
N SER A 3 22.48 7.85 4.86
CA SER A 3 23.54 8.10 3.87
C SER A 3 24.07 6.87 3.14
N ALA A 4 23.96 5.67 3.73
CA ALA A 4 24.36 4.43 3.06
C ALA A 4 23.31 3.99 2.03
N TYR A 5 22.02 4.18 2.34
CA TYR A 5 20.93 3.97 1.39
C TYR A 5 21.02 4.94 0.22
N GLU A 6 21.25 6.23 0.48
CA GLU A 6 21.37 7.27 -0.57
C GLU A 6 22.50 6.94 -1.57
N GLY A 7 23.67 6.53 -1.07
CA GLY A 7 24.79 6.14 -1.94
C GLY A 7 24.50 4.87 -2.77
N ALA A 8 23.81 3.89 -2.19
CA ALA A 8 23.40 2.70 -2.93
C ALA A 8 22.33 3.03 -3.99
N ILE A 9 21.37 3.90 -3.67
CA ILE A 9 20.33 4.36 -4.59
C ILE A 9 20.96 5.07 -5.80
N GLU A 10 21.93 5.96 -5.58
CA GLU A 10 22.59 6.69 -6.68
C GLU A 10 23.28 5.73 -7.67
N LEU A 11 23.89 4.66 -7.17
CA LEU A 11 24.53 3.64 -8.01
C LEU A 11 23.49 2.82 -8.78
N LEU A 12 22.39 2.42 -8.12
CA LEU A 12 21.38 1.53 -8.68
C LEU A 12 20.39 2.25 -9.61
N ASP A 13 20.16 3.56 -9.42
CA ASP A 13 19.33 4.37 -10.30
C ASP A 13 19.85 4.36 -11.74
N ARG A 14 21.18 4.28 -11.92
CA ARG A 14 21.84 4.24 -13.23
C ARG A 14 21.46 3.01 -14.06
N ILE A 15 21.03 1.94 -13.40
CA ILE A 15 20.62 0.68 -14.03
C ILE A 15 19.14 0.35 -13.81
N GLY A 16 18.39 1.26 -13.18
CA GLY A 16 16.96 1.08 -12.90
C GLY A 16 16.64 0.01 -11.84
N SER A 17 17.57 -0.27 -10.92
CA SER A 17 17.45 -1.35 -9.92
C SER A 17 17.31 -0.87 -8.47
N SER A 18 17.02 0.42 -8.26
CA SER A 18 17.06 1.04 -6.92
C SER A 18 15.80 0.83 -6.08
N ALA A 19 14.70 0.35 -6.67
CA ALA A 19 13.41 0.29 -5.99
C ALA A 19 13.42 -0.52 -4.68
N PRO A 20 14.06 -1.69 -4.57
CA PRO A 20 14.13 -2.40 -3.29
C PRO A 20 14.85 -1.60 -2.20
N ILE A 21 15.94 -0.90 -2.55
CA ILE A 21 16.69 -0.08 -1.60
C ILE A 21 15.90 1.19 -1.21
N ARG A 22 15.15 1.77 -2.16
CA ARG A 22 14.24 2.91 -1.89
C ARG A 22 13.10 2.50 -0.96
N TYR A 23 12.55 1.31 -1.13
CA TYR A 23 11.56 0.73 -0.22
C TYR A 23 12.13 0.57 1.20
N GLU A 24 13.32 -0.02 1.34
CA GLU A 24 13.96 -0.17 2.65
C GLU A 24 14.30 1.19 3.30
N LEU A 25 14.70 2.18 2.51
CA LEU A 25 14.88 3.55 3.00
C LEU A 25 13.56 4.15 3.48
N ALA A 26 12.47 3.96 2.75
CA ALA A 26 11.14 4.43 3.15
C ALA A 26 10.69 3.78 4.47
N ARG A 27 10.91 2.47 4.63
CA ARG A 27 10.66 1.78 5.90
C ARG A 27 11.48 2.34 7.04
N ALA A 28 12.76 2.62 6.83
CA ALA A 28 13.61 3.24 7.85
C ALA A 28 13.10 4.65 8.21
N HIS A 29 12.67 5.45 7.24
CA HIS A 29 12.07 6.75 7.49
C HIS A 29 10.78 6.66 8.33
N CYS A 30 9.88 5.72 8.04
CA CYS A 30 8.67 5.51 8.83
C CYS A 30 8.97 4.97 10.23
N THR A 31 9.67 3.85 10.31
CA THR A 31 9.77 3.06 11.56
C THR A 31 10.83 3.56 12.53
N VAL A 32 11.92 4.12 12.01
CA VAL A 32 13.05 4.59 12.83
C VAL A 32 13.01 6.10 13.01
N CYS A 33 12.69 6.85 11.96
CA CYS A 33 12.72 8.32 12.01
C CYS A 33 11.35 8.96 12.29
N GLY A 34 10.24 8.24 12.15
CA GLY A 34 8.90 8.81 12.26
C GLY A 34 8.62 9.90 11.22
N ASN A 35 9.28 9.85 10.06
CA ASN A 35 9.19 10.88 9.02
C ASN A 35 8.46 10.33 7.79
N THR A 36 7.13 10.41 7.82
CA THR A 36 6.25 9.92 6.75
C THR A 36 6.47 10.66 5.44
N ALA A 37 6.76 11.97 5.49
CA ALA A 37 7.04 12.77 4.31
C ALA A 37 8.31 12.30 3.57
N ALA A 38 9.39 12.01 4.30
CA ALA A 38 10.61 11.46 3.71
C ALA A 38 10.42 10.03 3.20
N ALA A 39 9.60 9.22 3.89
CA ALA A 39 9.24 7.89 3.43
C ALA A 39 8.46 7.96 2.11
N ARG A 40 7.45 8.82 2.01
CA ARG A 40 6.64 9.04 0.82
C ARG A 40 7.48 9.49 -0.37
N ALA A 41 8.35 10.47 -0.16
CA ALA A 41 9.31 10.95 -1.17
C ALA A 41 10.26 9.84 -1.67
N SER A 42 10.54 8.82 -0.84
CA SER A 42 11.36 7.68 -1.24
C SER A 42 10.58 6.68 -2.12
N LEU A 43 9.27 6.56 -1.92
CA LEU A 43 8.38 5.63 -2.64
C LEU A 43 7.85 6.20 -3.96
N ASP A 44 7.59 7.50 -4.05
CA ASP A 44 6.99 8.13 -5.24
C ASP A 44 7.76 7.83 -6.55
N PRO A 45 9.10 7.89 -6.59
CA PRO A 45 9.85 7.53 -7.80
C PRO A 45 9.65 6.08 -8.25
N ILE A 46 9.37 5.18 -7.30
CA ILE A 46 9.06 3.77 -7.60
C ILE A 46 7.68 3.73 -8.25
N LEU A 47 6.65 4.25 -7.55
CA LEU A 47 5.24 4.23 -7.96
C LEU A 47 4.98 4.88 -9.33
N ASP A 48 5.76 5.90 -9.69
CA ASP A 48 5.64 6.60 -10.98
C ASP A 48 6.49 5.98 -12.10
N SER A 49 7.33 5.01 -11.79
CA SER A 49 8.16 4.34 -12.80
C SER A 49 7.31 3.46 -13.73
N THR A 50 7.75 3.35 -14.99
CA THR A 50 7.02 2.65 -16.07
C THR A 50 7.72 1.39 -16.54
N SER A 51 8.82 1.00 -15.90
CA SER A 51 9.69 -0.05 -16.43
C SER A 51 9.24 -1.46 -16.06
N SER A 52 8.83 -2.22 -17.08
CA SER A 52 8.36 -3.61 -17.00
C SER A 52 9.46 -4.67 -17.09
N ASP A 53 10.71 -4.28 -17.33
CA ASP A 53 11.79 -5.26 -17.45
C ASP A 53 12.19 -5.73 -16.05
N ASN A 54 12.53 -7.01 -15.93
CA ASN A 54 12.94 -7.71 -14.71
C ASN A 54 14.22 -7.07 -14.09
N ARG A 55 14.10 -5.85 -13.55
CA ARG A 55 15.21 -4.92 -13.31
C ARG A 55 15.87 -5.10 -11.95
N TYR A 56 15.39 -5.99 -11.11
CA TYR A 56 15.97 -6.20 -9.77
C TYR A 56 16.96 -7.37 -9.74
N TRP A 57 17.51 -7.76 -10.90
CA TRP A 57 18.49 -8.85 -11.01
C TRP A 57 19.72 -8.70 -10.10
N LEU A 58 20.12 -7.47 -9.76
CA LEU A 58 21.28 -7.22 -8.90
C LEU A 58 20.95 -7.45 -7.41
N THR A 59 19.70 -7.22 -7.02
CA THR A 59 19.22 -7.46 -5.64
C THR A 59 18.59 -8.83 -5.47
N ASP A 60 18.38 -9.57 -6.57
CA ASP A 60 17.67 -10.86 -6.61
C ASP A 60 16.24 -10.77 -6.02
N GLU A 61 15.65 -9.58 -6.06
CA GLU A 61 14.32 -9.30 -5.51
C GLU A 61 13.24 -9.54 -6.55
N ASP A 62 12.13 -10.14 -6.12
CA ASP A 62 10.98 -10.34 -7.00
C ASP A 62 10.27 -9.00 -7.23
N LEU A 63 10.04 -8.67 -8.50
CA LEU A 63 9.39 -7.44 -8.91
C LEU A 63 8.01 -7.33 -8.28
N THR A 64 7.18 -8.37 -8.44
CA THR A 64 5.79 -8.39 -7.94
C THR A 64 5.74 -8.17 -6.43
N PHE A 65 6.59 -8.87 -5.67
CA PHE A 65 6.69 -8.75 -4.23
C PHE A 65 7.13 -7.35 -3.78
N THR A 66 8.15 -6.79 -4.42
CA THR A 66 8.62 -5.42 -4.13
C THR A 66 7.50 -4.41 -4.38
N LEU A 67 6.74 -4.57 -5.45
CA LEU A 67 5.64 -3.67 -5.79
C LEU A 67 4.48 -3.74 -4.81
N GLY A 68 4.03 -4.95 -4.45
CA GLY A 68 3.01 -5.15 -3.43
C GLY A 68 3.42 -4.50 -2.11
N SER A 69 4.68 -4.68 -1.71
CA SER A 69 5.25 -4.07 -0.49
C SER A 69 5.30 -2.54 -0.54
N VAL A 70 5.67 -1.96 -1.68
CA VAL A 70 5.68 -0.51 -1.89
C VAL A 70 4.28 0.08 -1.81
N VAL A 71 3.30 -0.58 -2.45
CA VAL A 71 1.89 -0.15 -2.42
C VAL A 71 1.32 -0.26 -1.01
N ALA A 72 1.56 -1.37 -0.31
CA ALA A 72 1.12 -1.55 1.07
C ALA A 72 1.68 -0.46 2.00
N LEU A 73 2.99 -0.21 1.95
CA LEU A 73 3.62 0.83 2.76
C LEU A 73 3.11 2.24 2.42
N ALA A 74 2.89 2.53 1.14
CA ALA A 74 2.32 3.82 0.74
C ALA A 74 0.88 4.00 1.26
N MET A 75 0.08 2.94 1.26
CA MET A 75 -1.27 2.96 1.83
C MET A 75 -1.23 3.18 3.35
N ASP A 76 -0.35 2.49 4.06
CA ASP A 76 -0.18 2.68 5.52
C ASP A 76 0.20 4.12 5.87
N ILE A 77 1.14 4.71 5.12
CA ILE A 77 1.55 6.12 5.28
C ILE A 77 0.36 7.05 5.06
N LEU A 78 -0.42 6.85 3.99
CA LEU A 78 -1.58 7.70 3.67
C LEU A 78 -2.66 7.63 4.75
N VAL A 79 -2.94 6.43 5.29
CA VAL A 79 -3.90 6.25 6.38
C VAL A 79 -3.41 6.94 7.66
N ASP A 80 -2.12 6.85 7.97
CA ASP A 80 -1.55 7.49 9.15
C ASP A 80 -1.60 9.03 9.05
N GLU A 81 -1.16 9.59 7.92
CA GLU A 81 -1.24 11.03 7.64
C GLU A 81 -2.69 11.54 7.71
N PHE A 82 -3.64 10.75 7.20
CA PHE A 82 -5.06 11.07 7.23
C PHE A 82 -5.64 11.09 8.65
N ARG A 83 -5.18 10.17 9.52
CA ARG A 83 -5.59 10.13 10.93
C ARG A 83 -5.02 11.30 11.72
N CYS A 84 -3.79 11.71 11.41
CA CYS A 84 -3.09 12.78 12.12
C CYS A 84 -3.51 14.18 11.68
N THR A 85 -4.01 14.35 10.46
CA THR A 85 -4.46 15.67 9.99
C THR A 85 -5.89 15.99 10.45
N ALA A 86 -6.12 17.21 10.89
CA ALA A 86 -7.44 17.73 11.24
C ALA A 86 -8.09 18.53 10.09
N ASP A 87 -7.32 18.91 9.07
CA ASP A 87 -7.80 19.71 7.94
C ASP A 87 -8.61 18.85 6.97
N PRO A 88 -9.91 19.12 6.77
CA PRO A 88 -10.75 18.36 5.84
C PRO A 88 -10.26 18.42 4.40
N VAL A 89 -9.62 19.52 3.98
CA VAL A 89 -9.09 19.66 2.61
C VAL A 89 -7.89 18.73 2.43
N ALA A 90 -6.96 18.74 3.39
CA ALA A 90 -5.84 17.79 3.40
C ALA A 90 -6.32 16.33 3.45
N LYS A 91 -7.34 16.00 4.24
CA LYS A 91 -7.90 14.65 4.28
C LYS A 91 -8.50 14.22 2.94
N ALA A 92 -9.22 15.12 2.25
CA ALA A 92 -9.76 14.83 0.93
C ALA A 92 -8.65 14.53 -0.09
N ALA A 93 -7.57 15.32 -0.08
CA ALA A 93 -6.43 15.10 -0.95
C ALA A 93 -5.75 13.74 -0.68
N LEU A 94 -5.57 13.37 0.59
CA LEU A 94 -5.01 12.06 0.97
C LEU A 94 -5.91 10.90 0.52
N LEU A 95 -7.24 11.06 0.62
CA LEU A 95 -8.20 10.05 0.14
C LEU A 95 -8.13 9.89 -1.39
N ASP A 96 -8.00 11.00 -2.13
CA ASP A 96 -7.85 10.94 -3.58
C ASP A 96 -6.52 10.29 -3.99
N ASP A 97 -5.43 10.58 -3.26
CA ASP A 97 -4.14 9.91 -3.44
C ASP A 97 -4.26 8.39 -3.20
N ALA A 98 -4.97 7.98 -2.14
CA ALA A 98 -5.21 6.57 -1.83
C ALA A 98 -6.00 5.84 -2.92
N ARG A 99 -7.07 6.47 -3.45
CA ARG A 99 -7.85 5.94 -4.58
C ARG A 99 -7.01 5.81 -5.86
N GLY A 100 -6.05 6.72 -6.05
CA GLY A 100 -5.13 6.70 -7.19
C GLY A 100 -4.02 5.67 -7.07
N LEU A 101 -3.75 5.13 -5.88
CA LEU A 101 -2.54 4.35 -5.60
C LEU A 101 -2.43 3.08 -6.44
N ALA A 102 -3.50 2.29 -6.53
CA ALA A 102 -3.56 1.09 -7.37
C ALA A 102 -3.56 1.40 -8.88
N ASN A 103 -3.71 2.68 -9.26
CA ASN A 103 -3.75 3.16 -10.63
C ASN A 103 -2.48 3.96 -11.02
N ARG A 104 -1.42 3.96 -10.21
CA ARG A 104 -0.15 4.59 -10.62
C ARG A 104 0.56 3.76 -11.70
N ASN A 105 1.47 4.37 -12.44
CA ASN A 105 2.11 3.81 -13.64
C ASN A 105 2.71 2.42 -13.43
N LEU A 106 3.31 2.20 -12.25
CA LEU A 106 3.95 0.93 -11.93
C LEU A 106 2.96 -0.23 -11.77
N ALA A 107 1.76 0.04 -11.24
CA ALA A 107 0.66 -0.93 -11.14
C ALA A 107 0.04 -1.28 -12.50
N HIS A 108 0.29 -0.47 -13.53
CA HIS A 108 -0.16 -0.72 -14.90
C HIS A 108 0.85 -1.56 -15.70
N SER A 109 2.15 -1.45 -15.41
CA SER A 109 3.20 -2.23 -16.07
C SER A 109 3.36 -3.65 -15.50
N VAL A 110 2.98 -3.86 -14.24
CA VAL A 110 3.01 -5.15 -13.54
C VAL A 110 1.67 -5.31 -12.83
N THR A 111 0.94 -6.37 -13.16
CA THR A 111 -0.35 -6.66 -12.52
C THR A 111 -0.12 -6.87 -11.02
N LEU A 112 -0.60 -5.93 -10.19
CA LEU A 112 -0.65 -6.12 -8.73
C LEU A 112 -1.39 -7.42 -8.41
N LEU A 113 -0.94 -8.12 -7.37
CA LEU A 113 -1.67 -9.27 -6.88
C LEU A 113 -3.03 -8.81 -6.38
N THR A 114 -4.03 -9.69 -6.51
CA THR A 114 -5.37 -9.38 -6.04
C THR A 114 -5.39 -9.07 -4.54
N SER A 115 -4.50 -9.69 -3.75
CA SER A 115 -4.30 -9.38 -2.32
C SER A 115 -3.87 -7.92 -2.09
N ASP A 116 -2.93 -7.42 -2.88
CA ASP A 116 -2.43 -6.05 -2.73
C ASP A 116 -3.53 -5.02 -3.06
N ARG A 117 -4.39 -5.34 -4.04
CA ARG A 117 -5.56 -4.52 -4.38
C ARG A 117 -6.60 -4.52 -3.27
N VAL A 118 -6.80 -5.66 -2.60
CA VAL A 118 -7.67 -5.76 -1.43
C VAL A 118 -7.16 -4.85 -0.32
N ASP A 119 -5.85 -4.88 -0.01
CA ASP A 119 -5.28 -4.06 1.05
C ASP A 119 -5.44 -2.55 0.77
N VAL A 120 -5.26 -2.12 -0.49
CA VAL A 120 -5.55 -0.73 -0.90
C VAL A 120 -7.03 -0.39 -0.71
N ASN A 121 -7.94 -1.25 -1.16
CA ASN A 121 -9.39 -1.02 -1.01
C ASN A 121 -9.81 -0.90 0.46
N VAL A 122 -9.18 -1.67 1.34
CA VAL A 122 -9.40 -1.60 2.79
C VAL A 122 -8.91 -0.26 3.36
N GLY A 123 -7.71 0.19 2.96
CA GLY A 123 -7.20 1.51 3.32
C GLY A 123 -8.13 2.65 2.88
N VAL A 124 -8.62 2.60 1.65
CA VAL A 124 -9.60 3.57 1.12
C VAL A 124 -10.91 3.50 1.90
N ALA A 125 -11.44 2.30 2.19
CA ALA A 125 -12.66 2.14 2.97
C ALA A 125 -12.53 2.80 4.35
N LEU A 126 -11.38 2.68 5.02
CA LEU A 126 -11.15 3.34 6.31
C LEU A 126 -11.23 4.86 6.22
N MET A 127 -10.68 5.44 5.16
CA MET A 127 -10.70 6.88 4.95
C MET A 127 -12.11 7.35 4.58
N VAL A 128 -12.82 6.61 3.71
CA VAL A 128 -14.22 6.87 3.33
C VAL A 128 -15.16 6.76 4.53
N ARG A 129 -14.94 5.85 5.47
CA ARG A 129 -15.73 5.77 6.71
C ARG A 129 -15.77 7.10 7.47
N LEU A 130 -14.70 7.89 7.41
CA LEU A 130 -14.56 9.13 8.17
C LEU A 130 -14.93 10.40 7.38
N MET A 131 -15.15 10.30 6.07
CA MET A 131 -15.36 11.48 5.20
C MET A 131 -16.41 11.32 4.13
N GLY A 132 -16.70 10.09 3.72
CA GLY A 132 -17.58 9.77 2.62
C GLY A 132 -18.93 9.24 3.07
N PRO A 133 -19.82 8.95 2.11
CA PRO A 133 -21.10 8.34 2.39
C PRO A 133 -20.92 6.93 2.98
N ALA A 134 -21.71 6.59 4.00
CA ALA A 134 -21.69 5.25 4.61
C ALA A 134 -21.95 4.12 3.58
N THR A 135 -22.71 4.40 2.53
CA THR A 135 -22.96 3.46 1.43
C THR A 135 -21.71 3.14 0.62
N GLU A 136 -20.82 4.13 0.42
CA GLU A 136 -19.55 3.93 -0.28
C GLU A 136 -18.59 3.07 0.56
N TYR A 137 -18.50 3.37 1.87
CA TYR A 137 -17.74 2.54 2.82
C TYR A 137 -18.19 1.08 2.80
N GLN A 138 -19.51 0.85 2.90
CA GLN A 138 -20.08 -0.51 2.89
C GLN A 138 -19.79 -1.25 1.59
N HIS A 139 -19.90 -0.57 0.45
CA HIS A 139 -19.60 -1.15 -0.86
C HIS A 139 -18.14 -1.60 -0.94
N LEU A 140 -17.18 -0.72 -0.61
CA LEU A 140 -15.75 -1.02 -0.66
C LEU A 140 -15.37 -2.19 0.25
N LEU A 141 -15.94 -2.23 1.46
CA LEU A 141 -15.67 -3.30 2.42
C LEU A 141 -16.27 -4.63 1.95
N GLN A 142 -17.49 -4.61 1.39
CA GLN A 142 -18.13 -5.80 0.85
C GLN A 142 -17.38 -6.36 -0.37
N GLU A 143 -16.87 -5.49 -1.24
CA GLU A 143 -16.03 -5.86 -2.37
C GLU A 143 -14.74 -6.55 -1.88
N ALA A 144 -14.02 -5.92 -0.94
CA ALA A 144 -12.80 -6.49 -0.35
C ALA A 144 -13.04 -7.85 0.31
N LEU A 145 -14.14 -8.00 1.06
CA LEU A 145 -14.56 -9.27 1.65
C LEU A 145 -14.83 -10.34 0.59
N THR A 146 -15.64 -10.00 -0.42
CA THR A 146 -16.05 -10.92 -1.49
C THR A 146 -14.83 -11.42 -2.24
N THR A 147 -13.95 -10.50 -2.66
CA THR A 147 -12.70 -10.83 -3.35
C THR A 147 -11.83 -11.75 -2.48
N SER A 148 -11.65 -11.44 -1.20
CA SER A 148 -10.84 -12.25 -0.30
C SER A 148 -11.41 -13.66 -0.11
N PHE A 149 -12.73 -13.80 0.04
CA PHE A 149 -13.40 -15.10 0.15
C PHE A 149 -13.29 -15.93 -1.12
N GLU A 150 -13.37 -15.31 -2.31
CA GLU A 150 -13.23 -15.98 -3.59
C GLU A 150 -11.80 -16.51 -3.85
N MET A 151 -10.80 -15.98 -3.14
CA MET A 151 -9.42 -16.42 -3.25
C MET A 151 -9.09 -17.64 -2.38
N ILE A 152 -9.83 -17.89 -1.29
CA ILE A 152 -9.62 -19.03 -0.38
C ILE A 152 -9.65 -20.42 -1.08
N PRO A 153 -10.53 -20.71 -2.05
CA PRO A 153 -10.68 -22.06 -2.59
C PRO A 153 -9.78 -22.38 -3.80
N ARG A 154 -9.03 -21.42 -4.35
CA ARG A 154 -8.21 -21.67 -5.55
C ARG A 154 -6.85 -22.21 -5.13
N ASN A 155 -6.27 -23.08 -5.95
CA ASN A 155 -4.96 -23.73 -5.77
C ASN A 155 -3.82 -22.72 -5.58
N LEU A 156 -3.79 -22.08 -4.42
CA LEU A 156 -2.87 -21.05 -4.01
C LEU A 156 -1.72 -21.71 -3.26
N SER A 157 -0.52 -21.12 -3.36
CA SER A 157 0.60 -21.58 -2.52
C SER A 157 0.27 -21.35 -1.05
N SER A 158 0.94 -22.05 -0.14
CA SER A 158 0.75 -21.85 1.31
C SER A 158 1.01 -20.39 1.75
N ALA A 159 1.86 -19.67 1.02
CA ALA A 159 2.14 -18.25 1.24
C ALA A 159 0.93 -17.38 0.85
N ASP A 160 0.33 -17.61 -0.31
CA ASP A 160 -0.84 -16.87 -0.81
C ASP A 160 -2.06 -17.07 0.09
N VAL A 161 -2.26 -18.31 0.60
CA VAL A 161 -3.32 -18.60 1.58
C VAL A 161 -3.10 -17.83 2.88
N SER A 162 -1.85 -17.74 3.34
CA SER A 162 -1.51 -17.03 4.58
C SER A 162 -1.75 -15.51 4.45
N TRP A 163 -1.37 -14.92 3.33
CA TRP A 163 -1.63 -13.50 3.05
C TRP A 163 -3.12 -13.17 2.96
N ASN A 164 -3.90 -13.98 2.24
CA ASN A 164 -5.34 -13.76 2.15
C ASN A 164 -6.05 -13.90 3.51
N LEU A 165 -5.61 -14.83 4.36
CA LEU A 165 -6.12 -14.96 5.72
C LEU A 165 -5.75 -13.74 6.59
N PHE A 166 -4.57 -13.16 6.39
CA PHE A 166 -4.17 -11.93 7.06
C PHE A 166 -5.03 -10.74 6.62
N SER A 167 -5.23 -10.54 5.31
CA SER A 167 -6.12 -9.49 4.80
C SER A 167 -7.56 -9.68 5.29
N LEU A 168 -8.08 -10.92 5.31
CA LEU A 168 -9.39 -11.23 5.90
C LEU A 168 -9.46 -10.88 7.40
N ALA A 169 -8.45 -11.25 8.19
CA ALA A 169 -8.41 -10.92 9.60
C ALA A 169 -8.39 -9.41 9.83
N HIS A 170 -7.63 -8.67 9.02
CA HIS A 170 -7.57 -7.22 9.06
C HIS A 170 -8.93 -6.60 8.71
N ILE A 171 -9.57 -7.05 7.63
CA ILE A 171 -10.91 -6.62 7.22
C ILE A 171 -11.93 -6.86 8.33
N ILE A 172 -11.94 -8.07 8.92
CA ILE A 172 -12.87 -8.44 10.00
C ILE A 172 -12.63 -7.57 11.24
N PHE A 173 -11.37 -7.33 11.61
CA PHE A 173 -11.02 -6.45 12.72
C PHE A 173 -11.56 -5.03 12.51
N LEU A 174 -11.37 -4.46 11.33
CA LEU A 174 -11.87 -3.12 10.99
C LEU A 174 -13.39 -3.07 10.97
N TRP A 175 -14.04 -4.12 10.48
CA TRP A 175 -15.49 -4.23 10.50
C TRP A 175 -16.03 -4.30 11.92
N MET A 176 -15.38 -5.07 12.81
CA MET A 176 -15.75 -5.16 14.23
C MET A 176 -15.57 -3.83 14.97
N ASP A 177 -14.44 -3.12 14.79
CA ASP A 177 -14.24 -1.78 15.36
C ASP A 177 -15.27 -0.76 14.81
N SER A 178 -15.80 -0.99 13.60
CA SER A 178 -16.88 -0.17 13.04
C SER A 178 -18.26 -0.42 13.66
N ILE A 179 -18.49 -1.61 14.20
CA ILE A 179 -19.76 -1.98 14.85
C ILE A 179 -19.74 -1.60 16.34
N GLU A 180 -18.58 -1.64 17.00
CA GLU A 180 -18.45 -1.38 18.45
C GLU A 180 -18.47 0.11 18.82
N LYS A 181 -18.30 1.03 17.86
CA LYS A 181 -18.41 2.48 18.06
C LYS A 181 -19.53 3.08 17.20
N PRO A 182 -20.80 2.92 17.60
CA PRO A 182 -21.85 3.74 17.03
C PRO A 182 -21.54 5.20 17.41
N GLU A 183 -21.46 6.05 16.38
CA GLU A 183 -21.21 7.48 16.49
C GLU A 183 -22.04 8.11 17.63
N SER A 184 -21.34 8.74 18.58
CA SER A 184 -21.91 9.53 19.68
C SER A 184 -21.89 11.01 19.35
#